data_AF-A0A356WXX9-F1
#
_entry.id   AF-A0A356WXX9-F1
#
_cell.length_a   1.000
_cell.length_b   1.000
_cell.length_c   1.000
_cell.angle_alpha   90.00
_cell.angle_beta   90.00
_cell.angle_gamma   90.00
#
_symmetry.space_group_name_H-M   'P 1'
#
loop_
_entity.id
_entity.type
_entity.pdbx_description
1 polymer ?
#
loop_
_entity_poly.entity_id
_entity_poly.type
_entity_poly.pdbx_seq_one_letter_code
_entity_poly.pdbx_strand_id
1 'polypeptide(L)'
;KDAPIEDVRDVFIQSGHSKLPVYRNSIDDVIGVVFAHDFFHDPQSLNEIIRPVKLVPSSKKSKDLLTEFRHSNMSVAIVLDEYGGTAGMVTIEDLLEEVVGDIQDEYDVEDEIMKRLSENTFVVSGNVEIEELSEKFSEIELPLEPSEYDTVAGFIINHLGRIPKVNEEVVVEGKNFIISKATPSRIETVKLILIE
;
A
#
# COMPACT_ATOMS: atom_id res chain seq x y z
N LYS A 1 -24.75 2.02 6.97
CA LYS A 1 -25.98 1.65 6.23
C LYS A 1 -26.92 2.84 5.99
N ASP A 2 -27.06 3.76 6.94
CA ASP A 2 -28.07 4.83 6.90
C ASP A 2 -27.56 6.16 6.35
N ALA A 3 -26.37 6.16 5.75
CA ALA A 3 -25.78 7.34 5.15
C ALA A 3 -26.56 7.77 3.90
N PRO A 4 -26.81 9.08 3.71
CA PRO A 4 -27.28 9.63 2.45
C PRO A 4 -26.40 9.20 1.28
N ILE A 5 -27.02 8.93 0.13
CA ILE A 5 -26.29 8.48 -1.07
C ILE A 5 -25.28 9.53 -1.57
N GLU A 6 -25.58 10.82 -1.35
CA GLU A 6 -24.68 11.94 -1.67
C GLU A 6 -23.42 11.91 -0.81
N ASP A 7 -23.53 11.70 0.50
CA ASP A 7 -22.38 11.57 1.40
C ASP A 7 -21.47 10.40 0.98
N VAL A 8 -22.04 9.27 0.55
CA VAL A 8 -21.26 8.13 0.07
C VAL A 8 -20.48 8.48 -1.20
N ARG A 9 -21.10 9.23 -2.11
CA ARG A 9 -20.44 9.74 -3.33
C ARG A 9 -19.26 10.64 -2.98
N ASP A 10 -19.44 11.54 -2.02
CA ASP A 10 -18.39 12.44 -1.57
C ASP A 10 -17.21 11.67 -0.95
N VAL A 11 -17.48 10.61 -0.18
CA VAL A 11 -16.42 9.74 0.36
C VAL A 11 -15.64 9.05 -0.76
N PHE A 12 -16.29 8.58 -1.82
CA PHE A 12 -15.59 8.03 -3.00
C PHE A 12 -14.68 9.07 -3.66
N ILE A 13 -15.17 10.29 -3.85
CA ILE A 13 -14.40 11.38 -4.48
C ILE A 13 -13.20 11.77 -3.63
N GLN A 14 -13.38 11.90 -2.30
CA GLN A 14 -12.32 12.34 -1.39
C GLN A 14 -11.26 11.26 -1.16
N SER A 15 -11.66 9.99 -1.08
CA SER A 15 -10.74 8.88 -0.83
C SER A 15 -10.01 8.40 -2.09
N GLY A 16 -10.63 8.54 -3.28
CA GLY A 16 -10.11 7.99 -4.52
C GLY A 16 -10.19 6.46 -4.62
N HIS A 17 -10.82 5.79 -3.65
CA HIS A 17 -10.99 4.34 -3.68
C HIS A 17 -12.08 3.90 -4.65
N SER A 18 -11.98 2.68 -5.17
CA SER A 18 -12.99 2.10 -6.07
C SER A 18 -14.06 1.28 -5.35
N LYS A 19 -13.84 0.96 -4.07
CA LYS A 19 -14.67 0.09 -3.24
C LYS A 19 -14.73 0.65 -1.82
N LEU A 20 -15.90 0.62 -1.17
CA LEU A 20 -16.06 1.01 0.23
C LEU A 20 -16.86 -0.06 1.01
N PRO A 21 -16.37 -0.51 2.18
CA PRO A 21 -17.14 -1.41 3.03
C PRO A 21 -18.33 -0.68 3.64
N VAL A 22 -19.46 -1.38 3.79
CA VAL A 22 -20.65 -0.87 4.44
C VAL A 22 -20.91 -1.68 5.69
N TYR A 23 -20.97 -1.00 6.82
CA TYR A 23 -21.26 -1.60 8.11
C TYR A 23 -22.57 -1.07 8.71
N ARG A 24 -23.00 -1.71 9.80
CA ARG A 24 -24.16 -1.32 10.60
C ARG A 24 -23.75 -1.21 12.06
N ASN A 25 -23.96 -0.04 12.69
CA ASN A 25 -23.65 0.25 14.10
C ASN A 25 -22.16 0.18 14.50
N SER A 26 -21.44 -0.89 14.15
CA SER A 26 -20.02 -1.12 14.44
C SER A 26 -19.28 -1.49 13.16
N ILE A 27 -17.98 -1.15 13.09
CA ILE A 27 -17.07 -1.62 12.05
C ILE A 27 -16.96 -3.14 11.99
N ASP A 28 -17.30 -3.85 13.08
CA ASP A 28 -17.32 -5.31 13.15
C ASP A 28 -18.54 -5.95 12.48
N ASP A 29 -19.62 -5.19 12.26
CA ASP A 29 -20.84 -5.67 11.58
C ASP A 29 -20.86 -5.16 10.14
N VAL A 30 -19.90 -5.65 9.32
CA VAL A 30 -19.84 -5.36 7.89
C VAL A 30 -20.93 -6.13 7.16
N ILE A 31 -21.86 -5.40 6.55
CA ILE A 31 -23.04 -5.95 5.86
C ILE A 31 -22.85 -6.06 4.35
N GLY A 32 -21.77 -5.50 3.80
CA GLY A 32 -21.49 -5.55 2.37
C GLY A 32 -20.42 -4.57 1.91
N VAL A 33 -20.36 -4.36 0.60
CA VAL A 33 -19.45 -3.45 -0.08
C VAL A 33 -20.21 -2.69 -1.17
N VAL A 34 -19.77 -1.47 -1.47
CA VAL A 34 -20.28 -0.65 -2.57
C VAL A 34 -19.12 -0.35 -3.52
N PHE A 35 -19.41 -0.34 -4.82
CA PHE A 35 -18.43 -0.01 -5.84
C PHE A 35 -18.70 1.38 -6.42
N ALA A 36 -17.63 2.14 -6.69
CA ALA A 36 -17.76 3.49 -7.24
C ALA A 36 -18.55 3.52 -8.56
N HIS A 37 -18.40 2.51 -9.41
CA HIS A 37 -19.10 2.42 -10.69
C HIS A 37 -20.62 2.18 -10.56
N ASP A 38 -21.11 1.72 -9.40
CA ASP A 38 -22.55 1.54 -9.18
C ASP A 38 -23.28 2.90 -9.25
N PHE A 39 -22.60 4.01 -8.97
CA PHE A 39 -23.15 5.37 -9.10
C PHE A 39 -23.47 5.79 -10.53
N PHE A 40 -22.91 5.12 -11.56
CA PHE A 40 -23.24 5.41 -12.96
C PHE A 40 -24.68 5.06 -13.34
N HIS A 41 -25.39 4.32 -12.47
CA HIS A 41 -26.78 3.95 -12.66
C HIS A 41 -27.75 4.86 -11.88
N ASP A 42 -27.25 5.98 -11.33
CA ASP A 42 -28.02 6.94 -10.53
C ASP A 42 -28.86 6.29 -9.40
N PRO A 43 -28.21 5.54 -8.48
CA PRO A 43 -28.90 4.86 -7.39
C PRO A 43 -29.61 5.87 -6.49
N GLN A 44 -30.83 5.55 -6.08
CA GLN A 44 -31.63 6.44 -5.23
C GLN A 44 -31.34 6.24 -3.75
N SER A 45 -30.79 5.07 -3.39
CA SER A 45 -30.44 4.73 -2.02
C SER A 45 -29.21 3.84 -1.95
N LEU A 46 -28.50 3.90 -0.82
CA LEU A 46 -27.35 3.04 -0.57
C LEU A 46 -27.74 1.55 -0.63
N ASN A 47 -28.94 1.19 -0.17
CA ASN A 47 -29.40 -0.19 -0.14
C ASN A 47 -29.55 -0.84 -1.54
N GLU A 48 -29.70 -0.05 -2.61
CA GLU A 48 -29.78 -0.55 -3.98
C GLU A 48 -28.43 -1.09 -4.50
N ILE A 49 -27.33 -0.60 -3.93
CA ILE A 49 -25.97 -0.85 -4.43
C ILE A 49 -25.07 -1.56 -3.41
N ILE A 50 -25.60 -1.88 -2.22
CA ILE A 50 -24.89 -2.76 -1.27
C ILE A 50 -24.86 -4.17 -1.86
N ARG A 51 -23.65 -4.67 -2.12
CA ARG A 51 -23.41 -6.04 -2.54
C ARG A 51 -22.91 -6.86 -1.35
N PRO A 52 -23.34 -8.13 -1.21
CA PRO A 52 -22.83 -9.00 -0.15
C PRO A 52 -21.32 -9.17 -0.30
N VAL A 53 -20.61 -9.12 0.82
CA VAL A 53 -19.17 -9.33 0.88
C VAL A 53 -18.86 -10.62 1.62
N LYS A 54 -17.81 -11.31 1.20
CA LYS A 54 -17.38 -12.54 1.87
C LYS A 54 -16.55 -12.20 3.10
N LEU A 55 -16.79 -12.95 4.17
CA LEU A 55 -15.97 -12.91 5.37
C LEU A 55 -14.97 -14.07 5.32
N VAL A 56 -13.70 -13.79 5.63
CA VAL A 56 -12.62 -14.78 5.65
C VAL A 56 -11.80 -14.63 6.93
N PRO A 57 -11.29 -15.71 7.53
CA PRO A 57 -10.45 -15.60 8.72
C PRO A 57 -9.04 -15.09 8.35
N SER A 58 -8.40 -14.36 9.27
CA SER A 58 -7.00 -13.90 9.19
C SER A 58 -6.01 -15.03 8.88
N SER A 59 -6.31 -16.25 9.33
CA SER A 59 -5.49 -17.45 9.12
C SER A 59 -5.60 -18.05 7.70
N LYS A 60 -6.48 -17.54 6.83
CA LYS A 60 -6.63 -18.07 5.46
C LYS A 60 -5.42 -17.68 4.61
N LYS A 61 -4.83 -18.66 3.91
CA LYS A 61 -3.67 -18.41 3.03
C LYS A 61 -4.06 -17.57 1.82
N SER A 62 -3.23 -16.59 1.48
CA SER A 62 -3.43 -15.67 0.34
C SER A 62 -3.63 -16.41 -0.99
N LYS A 63 -2.87 -17.49 -1.25
CA LYS A 63 -3.00 -18.32 -2.46
C LYS A 63 -4.36 -19.01 -2.60
N ASP A 64 -4.90 -19.48 -1.48
CA ASP A 64 -6.22 -20.14 -1.45
C ASP A 64 -7.32 -19.10 -1.69
N LEU A 65 -7.17 -17.92 -1.08
CA LEU A 65 -8.10 -16.80 -1.27
C LEU A 65 -8.07 -16.26 -2.71
N LEU A 66 -6.89 -16.13 -3.33
CA LEU A 66 -6.76 -15.72 -4.73
C LEU A 66 -7.44 -16.70 -5.68
N THR A 67 -7.29 -18.01 -5.44
CA THR A 67 -7.97 -19.05 -6.22
C THR A 67 -9.49 -18.92 -6.11
N GLU A 68 -9.99 -18.64 -4.91
CA GLU A 68 -11.41 -18.44 -4.67
C GLU A 68 -11.96 -17.18 -5.36
N PHE A 69 -11.21 -16.07 -5.32
CA PHE A 69 -11.55 -14.84 -6.01
C PHE A 69 -11.69 -15.05 -7.51
N ARG A 70 -10.75 -15.79 -8.12
CA ARG A 70 -10.77 -16.15 -9.55
C ARG A 70 -11.96 -17.03 -9.93
N HIS A 71 -12.35 -17.98 -9.08
CA HIS A 71 -13.48 -18.87 -9.38
C HIS A 71 -14.85 -18.22 -9.16
N SER A 72 -14.94 -17.27 -8.22
CA SER A 72 -16.23 -16.68 -7.82
C SER A 72 -16.46 -15.28 -8.40
N ASN A 73 -15.60 -14.81 -9.31
CA ASN A 73 -15.59 -13.42 -9.82
C ASN A 73 -15.69 -12.38 -8.71
N MET A 74 -14.97 -12.62 -7.61
CA MET A 74 -14.92 -11.71 -6.48
C MET A 74 -13.64 -10.87 -6.53
N SER A 75 -13.72 -9.64 -6.04
CA SER A 75 -12.60 -8.70 -6.01
C SER A 75 -12.29 -8.16 -4.62
N VAL A 76 -13.05 -8.54 -3.60
CA VAL A 76 -12.92 -8.02 -2.23
C VAL A 76 -13.48 -9.00 -1.20
N ALA A 77 -12.84 -9.07 -0.03
CA ALA A 77 -13.32 -9.77 1.15
C ALA A 77 -13.00 -8.98 2.42
N ILE A 78 -13.78 -9.21 3.48
CA ILE A 78 -13.52 -8.70 4.82
C ILE A 78 -12.79 -9.78 5.60
N VAL A 79 -11.71 -9.39 6.26
CA VAL A 79 -10.87 -10.27 7.07
C VAL A 79 -11.33 -10.17 8.51
N LEU A 80 -11.60 -11.32 9.13
CA LEU A 80 -11.99 -11.45 10.53
C LEU A 80 -10.79 -11.86 11.39
N ASP A 81 -10.72 -11.31 12.61
CA ASP A 81 -9.78 -11.74 13.64
C ASP A 81 -10.26 -13.02 14.35
N GLU A 82 -9.48 -13.48 15.34
CA GLU A 82 -9.75 -14.68 16.12
C GLU A 82 -10.96 -14.54 17.06
N TYR A 83 -11.40 -13.32 17.33
CA TYR A 83 -12.55 -12.99 18.18
C TYR A 83 -13.82 -12.73 17.36
N GLY A 84 -13.73 -12.78 16.03
CA GLY A 84 -14.82 -12.50 15.10
C GLY A 84 -15.05 -11.02 14.82
N GLY A 85 -14.14 -10.15 15.26
CA GLY A 85 -14.09 -8.74 14.89
C GLY A 85 -13.51 -8.55 13.49
N THR A 86 -13.65 -7.34 12.94
CA THR A 86 -13.06 -7.02 11.63
C THR A 86 -11.59 -6.67 11.78
N ALA A 87 -10.71 -7.54 11.29
CA ALA A 87 -9.27 -7.29 11.22
C ALA A 87 -8.91 -6.35 10.06
N GLY A 88 -9.67 -6.40 8.95
CA GLY A 88 -9.42 -5.55 7.80
C GLY A 88 -10.20 -5.96 6.55
N MET A 89 -9.71 -5.53 5.39
CA MET A 89 -10.25 -5.83 4.06
C MET A 89 -9.08 -6.19 3.14
N VAL A 90 -9.32 -7.11 2.20
CA VAL A 90 -8.33 -7.52 1.20
C VAL A 90 -8.98 -7.56 -0.18
N THR A 91 -8.25 -7.12 -1.19
CA THR A 91 -8.72 -7.12 -2.58
C THR A 91 -7.96 -8.12 -3.45
N ILE A 92 -8.48 -8.38 -4.66
CA ILE A 92 -7.79 -9.26 -5.61
C ILE A 92 -6.46 -8.66 -6.06
N GLU A 93 -6.41 -7.33 -6.17
CA GLU A 93 -5.21 -6.57 -6.51
C GLU A 93 -4.10 -6.81 -5.46
N ASP A 94 -4.42 -6.70 -4.17
CA ASP A 94 -3.46 -6.99 -3.08
C ASP A 94 -2.93 -8.43 -3.14
N LEU A 95 -3.83 -9.41 -3.38
CA LEU A 95 -3.44 -10.82 -3.46
C LEU A 95 -2.62 -11.16 -4.70
N LEU A 96 -2.83 -10.42 -5.80
CA LEU A 96 -2.02 -10.55 -7.00
C LEU A 96 -0.63 -9.95 -6.78
N GLU A 97 -0.54 -8.78 -6.15
CA GLU A 97 0.73 -8.15 -5.77
C GLU A 97 1.58 -9.08 -4.90
N GLU A 98 1.00 -9.75 -3.91
CA GLU A 98 1.73 -10.72 -3.07
C GLU A 98 2.23 -11.97 -3.82
N VAL A 99 1.53 -12.38 -4.88
CA VAL A 99 1.89 -13.58 -5.65
C VAL A 99 2.86 -13.26 -6.78
N VAL A 100 2.71 -12.09 -7.38
CA VAL A 100 3.43 -11.68 -8.58
C VAL A 100 4.64 -10.78 -8.24
N GLY A 101 4.60 -10.09 -7.11
CA GLY A 101 5.44 -8.92 -6.84
C GLY A 101 4.99 -7.71 -7.67
N ASP A 102 5.79 -6.64 -7.66
CA ASP A 102 5.76 -5.67 -8.75
C ASP A 102 6.07 -6.49 -10.03
N ILE A 103 5.13 -6.58 -10.98
CA ILE A 103 5.37 -7.28 -12.26
C ILE A 103 6.56 -6.58 -12.91
N GLN A 104 7.73 -7.22 -12.89
CA GLN A 104 8.89 -6.79 -13.67
C GLN A 104 8.73 -7.31 -15.10
N ASP A 105 8.39 -6.42 -16.02
CA ASP A 105 8.44 -6.65 -17.46
C ASP A 105 9.90 -6.86 -17.91
N GLU A 106 10.13 -7.60 -19.01
CA GLU A 106 11.48 -7.75 -19.60
C GLU A 106 12.06 -6.41 -20.10
N TYR A 107 11.20 -5.38 -20.14
CA TYR A 107 11.49 -4.00 -20.50
C TYR A 107 11.27 -3.02 -19.34
N ASP A 108 11.01 -3.48 -18.12
CA ASP A 108 10.91 -2.59 -16.97
C ASP A 108 12.29 -2.06 -16.60
N VAL A 109 12.56 -0.85 -17.09
CA VAL A 109 13.70 -0.02 -16.70
C VAL A 109 13.39 0.78 -15.42
N GLU A 110 12.56 0.25 -14.53
CA GLU A 110 12.69 0.53 -13.11
C GLU A 110 13.63 -0.53 -12.54
N ASP A 111 14.88 -0.52 -13.04
CA ASP A 111 16.00 -1.12 -12.34
C ASP A 111 15.89 -0.71 -10.86
N GLU A 112 16.44 -1.52 -9.97
CA GLU A 112 17.03 -1.05 -8.72
C GLU A 112 17.86 0.22 -9.01
N ILE A 113 17.21 1.39 -9.06
CA ILE A 113 17.86 2.63 -9.46
C ILE A 113 18.81 2.86 -8.32
N MET A 114 20.08 2.57 -8.52
CA MET A 114 21.09 2.69 -7.49
C MET A 114 22.33 3.26 -8.17
N LYS A 115 22.27 4.58 -8.36
CA LYS A 115 23.21 5.35 -9.19
C LYS A 115 23.83 6.48 -8.38
N ARG A 116 25.14 6.63 -8.50
CA ARG A 116 25.86 7.80 -7.99
C ARG A 116 25.71 8.96 -9.00
N LEU A 117 25.24 10.12 -8.54
CA LEU A 117 25.19 11.36 -9.32
C LEU A 117 26.46 12.21 -9.13
N SER A 118 27.01 12.22 -7.92
CA SER A 118 28.27 12.89 -7.56
C SER A 118 28.89 12.21 -6.34
N GLU A 119 30.07 12.66 -5.88
CA GLU A 119 30.80 12.04 -4.75
C GLU A 119 29.89 11.71 -3.56
N ASN A 120 29.08 12.68 -3.12
CA ASN A 120 28.20 12.54 -1.96
C ASN A 120 26.71 12.45 -2.31
N THR A 121 26.33 12.15 -3.56
CA THR A 121 24.92 12.15 -3.96
C THR A 121 24.56 10.96 -4.82
N PHE A 122 23.46 10.31 -4.43
CA PHE A 122 22.97 9.07 -5.00
C PHE A 122 21.48 9.21 -5.31
N VAL A 123 21.02 8.48 -6.32
CA VAL A 123 19.59 8.24 -6.56
C VAL A 123 19.36 6.77 -6.35
N VAL A 124 18.42 6.49 -5.44
CA VAL A 124 18.12 5.15 -4.95
C VAL A 124 16.62 4.88 -5.08
N SER A 125 16.22 3.72 -5.61
CA SER A 125 14.83 3.26 -5.56
C SER A 125 14.44 2.97 -4.11
N GLY A 126 13.18 3.25 -3.74
CA GLY A 126 12.67 2.93 -2.41
C GLY A 126 12.70 1.43 -2.09
N ASN A 127 12.64 0.57 -3.11
CA ASN A 127 12.62 -0.88 -2.98
C ASN A 127 14.02 -1.50 -2.80
N VAL A 128 15.10 -0.73 -3.00
CA VAL A 128 16.46 -1.22 -2.83
C VAL A 128 16.67 -1.67 -1.38
N GLU A 129 17.22 -2.87 -1.21
CA GLU A 129 17.60 -3.39 0.10
C GLU A 129 18.77 -2.60 0.66
N ILE A 130 18.76 -2.38 1.98
CA ILE A 130 19.81 -1.60 2.64
C ILE A 130 21.15 -2.33 2.60
N GLU A 131 21.12 -3.66 2.70
CA GLU A 131 22.31 -4.51 2.59
C GLU A 131 22.93 -4.34 1.19
N GLU A 132 22.13 -4.45 0.13
CA GLU A 132 22.58 -4.25 -1.26
C GLU A 132 23.14 -2.84 -1.51
N LEU A 133 22.47 -1.81 -0.97
CA LEU A 133 22.94 -0.42 -1.04
C LEU A 133 24.33 -0.25 -0.42
N SER A 134 24.53 -0.86 0.74
CA SER A 134 25.79 -0.80 1.50
C SER A 134 26.89 -1.63 0.84
N GLU A 135 26.54 -2.77 0.24
CA GLU A 135 27.49 -3.59 -0.54
C GLU A 135 28.02 -2.85 -1.77
N LYS A 136 27.14 -2.13 -2.48
CA LYS A 136 27.54 -1.39 -3.69
C LYS A 136 28.27 -0.09 -3.37
N PHE A 137 27.86 0.60 -2.31
CA PHE A 137 28.41 1.87 -1.88
C PHE A 137 28.79 1.79 -0.41
N SER A 138 30.00 1.32 -0.14
CA SER A 138 30.49 1.09 1.23
C SER A 138 30.61 2.35 2.08
N GLU A 139 30.54 3.55 1.49
CA GLU A 139 30.42 4.80 2.24
C GLU A 139 29.01 5.09 2.78
N ILE A 140 28.00 4.34 2.33
CA ILE A 140 26.63 4.46 2.81
C ILE A 140 26.41 3.42 3.91
N GLU A 141 26.72 3.80 5.15
CA GLU A 141 26.41 2.98 6.31
C GLU A 141 25.03 3.34 6.88
N LEU A 142 24.04 2.46 6.74
CA LEU A 142 22.76 2.57 7.43
C LEU A 142 22.69 1.51 8.53
N PRO A 143 22.15 1.83 9.72
CA PRO A 143 22.02 0.84 10.76
C PRO A 143 21.11 -0.29 10.26
N LEU A 144 21.59 -1.54 10.36
CA LEU A 144 20.78 -2.73 10.16
C LEU A 144 20.33 -3.20 11.55
N GLU A 145 19.21 -2.66 12.04
CA GLU A 145 18.52 -3.26 13.18
C GLU A 145 17.79 -4.52 12.67
N PRO A 146 18.10 -5.75 13.15
CA PRO A 146 17.72 -7.01 12.50
C PRO A 146 16.22 -7.35 12.41
N SER A 147 15.29 -6.41 12.62
CA SER A 147 13.86 -6.74 12.67
C SER A 147 12.87 -5.65 12.25
N GLU A 148 13.30 -4.47 11.81
CA GLU A 148 12.34 -3.35 11.61
C GLU A 148 12.15 -2.89 10.17
N TYR A 149 13.12 -3.14 9.28
CA TYR A 149 13.04 -2.75 7.87
C TYR A 149 14.12 -3.46 7.04
N ASP A 150 13.80 -3.74 5.77
CA ASP A 150 14.75 -4.36 4.82
C ASP A 150 15.17 -3.39 3.69
N THR A 151 14.31 -2.41 3.35
CA THR A 151 14.48 -1.51 2.21
C THR A 151 14.72 -0.05 2.61
N VAL A 152 15.25 0.76 1.69
CA VAL A 152 15.44 2.21 1.88
C VAL A 152 14.12 2.91 2.22
N ALA A 153 13.02 2.56 1.54
CA ALA A 153 11.70 3.09 1.87
C ALA A 153 11.26 2.66 3.28
N GLY A 154 11.46 1.39 3.62
CA GLY A 154 11.16 0.86 4.95
C GLY A 154 11.89 1.62 6.06
N PHE A 155 13.18 1.89 5.88
CA PHE A 155 13.98 2.70 6.81
C PHE A 155 13.41 4.11 7.01
N ILE A 156 13.10 4.81 5.91
CA ILE A 156 12.56 6.18 5.97
C ILE A 156 11.18 6.20 6.65
N ILE A 157 10.31 5.25 6.30
CA ILE A 157 8.96 5.15 6.87
C ILE A 157 9.01 4.77 8.34
N ASN A 158 9.88 3.83 8.73
CA ASN A 158 10.09 3.45 10.13
C ASN A 158 10.53 4.67 10.96
N HIS A 159 11.49 5.45 10.45
CA HIS A 159 11.97 6.66 11.12
C HIS A 159 10.88 7.74 11.28
N LEU A 160 10.03 7.92 10.27
CA LEU A 160 9.00 8.97 10.27
C LEU A 160 7.64 8.54 10.84
N GLY A 161 7.36 7.24 10.93
CA GLY A 161 6.04 6.68 11.23
C GLY A 161 4.96 6.94 10.16
N ARG A 162 5.36 7.42 8.97
CA ARG A 162 4.46 7.73 7.85
C ARG A 162 5.22 7.78 6.52
N ILE A 163 4.47 7.78 5.41
CA ILE A 163 5.03 8.05 4.09
C ILE A 163 5.24 9.58 3.92
N PRO A 164 6.47 10.03 3.61
CA PRO A 164 6.78 11.43 3.33
C PRO A 164 6.24 11.88 1.96
N LYS A 165 6.05 13.20 1.81
CA LYS A 165 5.59 13.79 0.54
C LYS A 165 6.76 13.97 -0.44
N VAL A 166 6.44 14.09 -1.72
CA VAL A 166 7.43 14.46 -2.75
C VAL A 166 8.09 15.81 -2.40
N ASN A 167 9.40 15.87 -2.56
CA ASN A 167 10.31 16.94 -2.16
C ASN A 167 10.49 17.14 -0.64
N GLU A 168 9.93 16.27 0.20
CA GLU A 168 10.23 16.29 1.63
C GLU A 168 11.68 15.82 1.87
N GLU A 169 12.38 16.46 2.81
CA GLU A 169 13.74 16.14 3.20
C GLU A 169 13.76 15.48 4.57
N VAL A 170 14.48 14.37 4.69
CA VAL A 170 14.55 13.56 5.91
C VAL A 170 16.03 13.38 6.26
N VAL A 171 16.45 13.89 7.42
CA VAL A 171 17.85 13.81 7.85
C VAL A 171 17.97 12.77 8.96
N VAL A 172 18.76 11.73 8.71
CA VAL A 172 18.97 10.61 9.63
C VAL A 172 20.44 10.19 9.57
N GLU A 173 21.11 10.06 10.72
CA GLU A 173 22.49 9.51 10.82
C GLU A 173 23.49 10.09 9.79
N GLY A 174 23.53 11.43 9.69
CA GLY A 174 24.44 12.14 8.78
C GLY A 174 24.08 12.04 7.29
N LYS A 175 22.84 11.65 6.96
CA LYS A 175 22.37 11.45 5.58
C LYS A 175 21.07 12.22 5.36
N ASN A 176 20.97 12.93 4.24
CA ASN A 176 19.74 13.60 3.82
C ASN A 176 19.06 12.80 2.70
N PHE A 177 17.82 12.39 2.93
CA PHE A 177 16.96 11.71 1.98
C PHE A 177 15.92 12.68 1.44
N ILE A 178 15.99 13.00 0.15
CA ILE A 178 15.03 13.86 -0.53
C ILE A 178 14.10 12.99 -1.38
N ILE A 179 12.80 13.01 -1.07
CA ILE A 179 11.81 12.19 -1.76
C ILE A 179 11.60 12.72 -3.17
N SER A 180 12.11 12.01 -4.16
CA SER A 180 12.02 12.43 -5.57
C SER A 180 10.69 12.02 -6.18
N LYS A 181 10.17 10.83 -5.83
CA LYS A 181 8.90 10.29 -6.32
C LYS A 181 8.27 9.40 -5.25
N ALA A 182 6.99 9.60 -4.98
CA ALA A 182 6.21 8.85 -4.00
C ALA A 182 4.71 8.89 -4.33
N THR A 183 3.99 7.86 -3.92
CA THR A 183 2.51 7.78 -3.94
C THR A 183 1.98 7.84 -2.50
N PRO A 184 0.65 7.83 -2.28
CA PRO A 184 0.08 7.72 -0.94
C PRO A 184 0.45 6.43 -0.18
N SER A 185 0.88 5.38 -0.88
CA SER A 185 1.16 4.06 -0.30
C SER A 185 2.63 3.62 -0.38
N ARG A 186 3.48 4.26 -1.18
CA ARG A 186 4.90 3.88 -1.32
C ARG A 186 5.83 5.06 -1.64
N ILE A 187 7.10 4.95 -1.24
CA ILE A 187 8.19 5.80 -1.72
C ILE A 187 8.83 5.09 -2.93
N GLU A 188 8.89 5.74 -4.08
CA GLU A 188 9.41 5.11 -5.30
C GLU A 188 10.88 5.46 -5.54
N THR A 189 11.27 6.72 -5.37
CA THR A 189 12.65 7.17 -5.64
C THR A 189 13.08 8.22 -4.65
N VAL A 190 14.30 8.06 -4.15
CA VAL A 190 14.93 8.91 -3.16
C VAL A 190 16.27 9.42 -3.68
N LYS A 191 16.54 10.69 -3.46
CA LYS A 191 17.88 11.26 -3.63
C LYS A 191 18.55 11.28 -2.26
N LEU A 192 19.60 10.49 -2.12
CA LEU A 192 20.38 10.37 -0.89
C LEU A 192 21.64 11.24 -0.99
N ILE A 193 21.87 12.09 0.01
CA ILE A 193 23.03 12.96 0.12
C ILE A 193 23.77 12.65 1.41
N LEU A 194 25.06 12.33 1.32
CA LEU A 194 25.93 12.19 2.49
C LEU A 194 26.30 13.58 3.01
N ILE A 195 26.08 13.82 4.29
CA ILE A 195 26.42 15.06 4.99
C ILE A 195 27.73 14.80 5.75
N GLU A 196 28.74 15.64 5.50
CA GLU A 196 30.02 15.62 6.24
C GLU A 196 29.86 15.99 7.72
#